data_AF-A0A8J7XHJ8-F1
#
_entry.id   AF-A0A8J7XHJ8-F1
#
_cell.length_a   1.000
_cell.length_b   1.000
_cell.length_c   1.000
_cell.angle_alpha   90.00
_cell.angle_beta   90.00
_cell.angle_gamma   90.00
#
_symmetry.space_group_name_H-M   'P 1'
#
loop_
_entity.id
_entity.type
_entity.pdbx_description
1 polymer ?
#
loop_
_entity_poly.entity_id
_entity_poly.type
_entity_poly.pdbx_seq_one_letter_code
_entity_poly.pdbx_strand_id
1 'polypeptide(L)' 'MKSVVSAAGIDELNPVQTNAMPSIMAGKNVLIAAPTGSGKTEAAMIPVLTSYLKSRSEGI' A
#
# COMPACT_ATOMS: atom_id res chain seq x y z
N MET A 1 8.36 3.00 -3.70
CA MET A 1 6.90 3.23 -3.62
C MET A 1 6.43 4.09 -4.77
N LYS A 2 6.99 5.30 -4.98
CA LYS A 2 6.64 6.17 -6.12
C LYS A 2 6.62 5.45 -7.47
N SER A 3 7.65 4.65 -7.77
CA SER A 3 7.74 3.86 -9.00
C SER A 3 6.67 2.77 -9.15
N VAL A 4 6.31 2.07 -8.07
CA VAL A 4 5.34 0.96 -8.09
C VAL A 4 3.91 1.50 -8.16
N VAL A 5 3.63 2.58 -7.43
CA VAL A 5 2.32 3.25 -7.40
C VAL A 5 2.04 3.89 -8.76
N SER A 6 3.03 4.56 -9.35
CA SER A 6 2.92 5.10 -10.72
C SER A 6 2.78 4.00 -11.78
N ALA A 7 3.50 2.87 -11.66
CA ALA A 7 3.32 1.72 -12.55
C ALA A 7 1.93 1.07 -12.47
N ALA A 8 1.23 1.25 -11.34
CA ALA A 8 -0.17 0.84 -11.19
C ALA A 8 -1.18 1.87 -11.73
N GLY A 9 -0.71 2.93 -12.41
CA GLY A 9 -1.56 4.02 -12.92
C GLY A 9 -2.07 4.96 -11.83
N ILE A 10 -1.42 4.99 -10.67
CA ILE A 10 -1.79 5.85 -9.55
C ILE A 10 -0.78 7.00 -9.50
N ASP A 11 -1.19 8.17 -9.98
CA ASP A 11 -0.34 9.36 -9.95
C ASP A 11 -0.35 10.03 -8.57
N GLU A 12 -1.50 10.02 -7.91
CA GLU A 12 -1.70 10.53 -6.55
C GLU A 12 -2.50 9.55 -5.70
N LEU A 13 -2.11 9.44 -4.42
CA LEU A 13 -2.84 8.62 -3.46
C LEU A 13 -4.11 9.34 -3.02
N ASN A 14 -5.22 8.62 -3.00
CA ASN A 14 -6.46 9.16 -2.42
C ASN A 14 -6.38 9.19 -0.87
N PRO A 15 -7.35 9.80 -0.16
CA PRO A 15 -7.31 9.89 1.30
C PRO A 15 -7.27 8.54 2.03
N VAL A 16 -7.99 7.52 1.52
CA VAL A 16 -8.00 6.17 2.12
C VAL A 16 -6.60 5.56 2.07
N GLN A 17 -5.93 5.66 0.93
CA GLN A 17 -4.58 5.15 0.71
C GLN A 17 -3.55 5.94 1.54
N THR A 18 -3.60 7.28 1.48
CA THR A 18 -2.69 8.17 2.21
C THR A 18 -2.71 7.94 3.72
N ASN A 19 -3.89 7.69 4.28
CA ASN A 19 -4.05 7.46 5.72
C ASN A 19 -3.66 6.04 6.15
N ALA A 20 -3.98 5.02 5.34
CA ALA A 20 -3.81 3.63 5.73
C ALA A 20 -2.38 3.11 5.49
N MET A 21 -1.79 3.42 4.32
CA MET A 21 -0.53 2.81 3.87
C MET A 21 0.64 2.99 4.85
N PRO A 22 0.89 4.17 5.46
CA PRO A 22 2.00 4.34 6.39
C PRO A 22 1.90 3.42 7.62
N SER A 23 0.68 3.24 8.15
CA SER A 23 0.45 2.38 9.32
C SER A 23 0.67 0.90 9.00
N ILE A 24 0.24 0.47 7.82
CA ILE A 24 0.43 -0.92 7.35
C ILE A 24 1.92 -1.19 7.10
N MET A 25 2.64 -0.25 6.48
CA MET A 25 4.09 -0.37 6.28
C MET A 25 4.87 -0.43 7.60
N ALA A 26 4.36 0.20 8.65
CA ALA A 26 4.93 0.12 10.00
C ALA A 26 4.60 -1.22 10.72
N GLY A 27 3.98 -2.18 10.03
CA GLY A 27 3.62 -3.48 10.59
C GLY A 27 2.46 -3.45 11.58
N LYS A 28 1.66 -2.37 11.60
CA LYS A 28 0.51 -2.25 12.51
C LYS A 28 -0.71 -2.97 11.95
N ASN A 29 -1.55 -3.48 12.86
CA ASN A 29 -2.89 -3.94 12.51
C ASN A 29 -3.78 -2.72 12.21
N VAL A 30 -4.43 -2.71 11.05
CA VAL A 30 -5.22 -1.56 10.56
C VAL A 30 -6.61 -2.03 10.11
N LEU A 31 -7.65 -1.34 10.56
CA LEU A 31 -9.01 -1.46 10.03
C LEU A 31 -9.28 -0.30 9.06
N ILE A 32 -9.60 -0.62 7.80
CA ILE A 32 -9.95 0.38 6.78
C ILE A 32 -11.47 0.36 6.57
N ALA A 33 -12.18 1.33 7.16
CA ALA A 33 -13.61 1.52 6.95
C ALA A 33 -13.86 2.63 5.90
N ALA A 34 -14.21 2.23 4.68
CA ALA A 34 -14.57 3.16 3.60
C ALA A 34 -15.52 2.49 2.58
N PRO A 35 -16.27 3.26 1.76
CA PRO A 35 -17.18 2.71 0.74
C PRO A 35 -16.47 1.85 -0.32
N THR A 36 -17.21 0.97 -1.00
CA THR A 36 -16.68 0.24 -2.18
C THR A 36 -16.22 1.24 -3.26
N GLY A 37 -15.22 0.84 -4.06
CA GLY A 37 -14.62 1.73 -5.06
C GLY A 37 -13.66 2.81 -4.50
N SER A 38 -13.51 2.95 -3.18
CA SER A 38 -12.64 3.99 -2.59
C SER A 38 -11.14 3.65 -2.58
N GLY A 39 -10.73 2.56 -3.22
CA GLY A 39 -9.32 2.14 -3.26
C GLY A 39 -8.78 1.44 -2.00
N LYS A 40 -9.66 0.81 -1.19
CA LYS A 40 -9.26 0.09 0.04
C LYS A 40 -8.33 -1.10 -0.24
N THR A 41 -8.52 -1.77 -1.37
CA THR A 41 -7.72 -2.94 -1.76
C THR A 41 -6.27 -2.53 -2.02
N GLU A 42 -6.07 -1.47 -2.79
CA GLU A 42 -4.77 -0.87 -3.10
C GLU A 42 -4.10 -0.35 -1.82
N ALA A 43 -4.87 0.33 -0.96
CA ALA A 43 -4.41 0.83 0.32
C ALA A 43 -3.84 -0.29 1.22
N ALA A 44 -4.42 -1.49 1.17
CA ALA A 44 -3.96 -2.65 1.94
C ALA A 44 -2.82 -3.43 1.24
N MET A 45 -2.93 -3.67 -0.06
CA MET A 45 -2.03 -4.59 -0.78
C MET A 45 -0.69 -3.97 -1.16
N ILE A 46 -0.68 -2.75 -1.69
CA ILE A 46 0.55 -2.09 -2.16
C ILE A 46 1.63 -2.02 -1.07
N PRO A 47 1.35 -1.60 0.19
CA PRO A 47 2.39 -1.55 1.22
C PRO A 47 2.93 -2.95 1.58
N VAL A 48 2.08 -3.97 1.63
CA VAL A 48 2.47 -5.37 1.90
C VAL A 48 3.37 -5.91 0.79
N LEU A 49 2.95 -5.77 -0.47
CA LEU A 49 3.73 -6.21 -1.62
C LEU A 49 5.05 -5.45 -1.74
N THR A 50 5.04 -4.15 -1.43
CA THR A 50 6.27 -3.33 -1.38
C THR A 50 7.25 -3.88 -0.35
N SER A 51 6.78 -4.24 0.85
CA SER A 51 7.62 -4.85 1.88
C SER A 51 8.14 -6.22 1.46
N TYR A 52 7.30 -7.07 0.87
CA TYR A 52 7.69 -8.39 0.36
C TYR A 52 8.75 -8.32 -0.75
N LEU A 53 8.60 -7.40 -1.69
CA LEU A 53 9.59 -7.22 -2.77
C LEU A 53 10.93 -6.70 -2.24
N LYS A 54 10.91 -5.85 -1.20
CA LYS A 54 12.13 -5.39 -0.53
C LYS A 54 12.81 -6.52 0.24
N SER A 55 12.07 -7.39 0.92
CA SER A 55 12.67 -8.52 1.64
C SER A 55 13.27 -9.58 0.69
N ARG A 56 12.86 -9.60 -0.59
CA ARG A 56 13.37 -10.56 -1.58
C ARG A 56 14.80 -10.27 -2.08
N SER A 57 15.40 -9.12 -1.74
CA SER A 57 16.79 -8.84 -2.12
C SER A 57 17.83 -9.51 -1.21
N GLU A 58 17.40 -10.11 -0.10
CA GLU A 58 18.24 -10.97 0.74
C GLU A 58 17.99 -12.43 0.32
N GLY A 59 18.47 -12.79 -0.87
CA GLY A 59 18.54 -14.18 -1.28
C GLY A 59 19.68 -14.88 -0.57
N ILE A 60 19.40 -16.02 0.07
CA ILE A 60 20.39 -17.07 0.39
C ILE A 60 20.82 -17.74 -0.91
#